data_AF-A0A377PSE9-F1
#
_entry.id   AF-A0A377PSE9-F1
#
_cell.length_a   1.000
_cell.length_b   1.000
_cell.length_c   1.000
_cell.angle_alpha   90.00
_cell.angle_beta   90.00
_cell.angle_gamma   90.00
#
_symmetry.space_group_name_H-M   'P 1'
#
loop_
_entity.id
_entity.type
_entity.pdbx_description
1 polymer ?
#
loop_
_entity_poly.entity_id
_entity_poly.type
_entity_poly.pdbx_seq_one_letter_code
_entity_poly.pdbx_strand_id
1 'polypeptide(L)'
;MKCIICNSLSASYFTTDFNIHFGGKLKNQLEKSEYYKCNSCGFTFSKDVYEMSQESWLELNVKAHSQGEAAPLKDRLTNQPPYLAQASMINMLIRDSIIYGGGGGKCP
;
A
#
# COMPACT_ATOMS: atom_id res chain seq x y z
N MET A 1 -14.56 -9.40 2.64
CA MET A 1 -14.43 -8.53 1.44
C MET A 1 -13.55 -9.22 0.39
N LYS A 2 -13.75 -8.91 -0.90
CA LYS A 2 -12.94 -9.50 -1.99
C LYS A 2 -11.62 -8.75 -2.13
N CYS A 3 -10.53 -9.49 -2.37
CA CYS A 3 -9.22 -8.93 -2.62
C CYS A 3 -9.20 -8.18 -3.96
N ILE A 4 -8.66 -6.96 -3.97
CA ILE A 4 -8.57 -6.12 -5.18
C ILE A 4 -7.59 -6.65 -6.23
N ILE A 5 -6.72 -7.59 -5.85
CA ILE A 5 -5.70 -8.18 -6.73
C ILE A 5 -6.19 -9.49 -7.38
N CYS A 6 -6.78 -10.39 -6.59
CA CYS A 6 -7.14 -11.73 -7.06
C CYS A 6 -8.60 -12.13 -6.82
N ASN A 7 -9.46 -11.21 -6.38
CA ASN A 7 -10.89 -11.42 -6.09
C ASN A 7 -11.23 -12.47 -5.03
N SER A 8 -10.24 -13.09 -4.38
CA SER A 8 -10.44 -14.07 -3.31
C SER A 8 -10.92 -13.42 -2.00
N LEU A 9 -11.47 -14.22 -1.08
CA LEU A 9 -11.90 -13.74 0.23
C LEU A 9 -10.72 -13.23 1.07
N SER A 10 -10.94 -12.09 1.71
CA SER A 10 -10.01 -11.45 2.64
C SER A 10 -10.64 -11.35 4.02
N ALA A 11 -9.83 -11.55 5.06
CA ALA A 11 -10.21 -11.45 6.46
C ALA A 11 -9.69 -10.14 7.09
N SER A 12 -10.38 -9.66 8.13
CA SER A 12 -9.87 -8.56 8.95
C SER A 12 -8.52 -8.94 9.53
N TYR A 13 -7.58 -8.00 9.54
CA TYR A 13 -6.20 -8.25 9.92
C TYR A 13 -5.73 -7.35 11.07
N PHE A 14 -5.81 -6.03 10.90
CA PHE A 14 -5.54 -5.07 11.97
C PHE A 14 -6.27 -3.76 11.72
N THR A 15 -6.12 -2.82 12.65
CA THR A 15 -6.70 -1.49 12.53
C THR A 15 -5.66 -0.44 12.91
N THR A 16 -5.66 0.69 12.21
CA THR A 16 -4.76 1.82 12.46
C THR A 16 -5.52 3.01 13.02
N ASP A 17 -4.86 3.81 13.86
CA ASP A 17 -5.36 5.10 14.33
C ASP A 17 -4.48 6.24 13.79
N PHE A 18 -5.04 7.04 12.87
CA PHE A 18 -4.36 8.17 12.24
C PHE A 18 -4.32 9.42 13.11
N ASN A 19 -4.95 9.42 14.30
CA ASN A 19 -4.65 10.43 15.31
C ASN A 19 -3.23 10.25 15.86
N ILE A 20 -2.76 9.00 15.93
CA ILE A 20 -1.44 8.63 16.43
C ILE A 20 -0.44 8.55 15.26
N HIS A 21 -0.80 7.86 14.18
CA HIS A 21 0.05 7.72 13.01
C HIS A 21 0.11 9.01 12.19
N PHE A 22 1.24 9.25 11.52
CA PHE A 22 1.49 10.47 10.74
C PHE A 22 1.34 11.79 11.53
N GLY A 23 1.44 11.73 12.87
CA GLY A 23 1.29 12.89 13.74
C GLY A 23 -0.08 13.57 13.66
N GLY A 24 -1.15 12.81 13.36
CA GLY A 24 -2.50 13.37 13.28
C GLY A 24 -2.80 14.19 12.02
N LYS A 25 -1.86 14.31 11.08
CA LYS A 25 -1.96 15.24 9.94
C LYS A 25 -3.06 14.89 8.93
N LEU A 26 -3.53 13.64 8.92
CA LEU A 26 -4.57 13.14 8.01
C LEU A 26 -5.87 12.76 8.74
N LYS A 27 -5.95 12.97 10.05
CA LYS A 27 -7.09 12.51 10.88
C LYS A 27 -8.44 13.02 10.42
N ASN A 28 -8.49 14.24 9.87
CA ASN A 28 -9.74 14.86 9.39
C ASN A 28 -10.29 14.19 8.13
N GLN A 29 -9.48 13.40 7.43
CA GLN A 29 -9.84 12.72 6.18
C GLN A 29 -9.94 11.20 6.37
N LEU A 30 -9.14 10.66 7.27
CA LEU A 30 -9.15 9.26 7.65
C LEU A 30 -8.70 9.16 9.10
N GLU A 31 -9.64 9.05 10.04
CA GLU A 31 -9.33 8.97 11.47
C GLU A 31 -8.77 7.60 11.86
N LYS A 32 -9.39 6.55 11.33
CA LYS A 32 -9.10 5.16 11.62
C LYS A 32 -9.20 4.38 10.32
N SER A 33 -8.43 3.30 10.20
CA SER A 33 -8.64 2.41 9.06
C SER A 33 -8.51 0.93 9.41
N GLU A 34 -9.50 0.16 8.97
CA GLU A 34 -9.54 -1.30 8.99
C GLU A 34 -8.74 -1.87 7.82
N TYR A 35 -7.75 -2.70 8.14
CA TYR A 35 -6.96 -3.42 7.16
C TYR A 35 -7.40 -4.87 7.07
N TYR A 36 -7.52 -5.35 5.83
CA TYR A 36 -7.84 -6.72 5.50
C TYR A 36 -6.65 -7.38 4.81
N LYS A 37 -6.47 -8.67 5.04
CA LYS A 37 -5.45 -9.48 4.39
C LYS A 37 -6.13 -10.58 3.56
N CYS A 38 -5.70 -10.72 2.32
CA CYS A 38 -6.17 -11.78 1.45
C CYS A 38 -5.65 -13.14 1.93
N ASN A 39 -6.54 -14.11 2.09
CA ASN A 39 -6.17 -15.46 2.51
C ASN A 39 -5.48 -16.26 1.39
N SER A 40 -5.56 -15.79 0.14
CA SER A 40 -4.98 -16.47 -1.03
C SER A 40 -3.62 -15.89 -1.41
N CYS A 41 -3.54 -14.60 -1.76
CA CYS A 41 -2.28 -13.99 -2.23
C CYS A 41 -1.52 -13.22 -1.14
N GLY A 42 -2.07 -13.10 0.07
CA GLY A 42 -1.43 -12.38 1.17
C GLY A 42 -1.47 -10.85 1.08
N PHE A 43 -2.05 -10.28 0.01
CA PHE A 43 -2.16 -8.84 -0.16
C PHE A 43 -2.95 -8.19 0.98
N THR A 44 -2.40 -7.12 1.56
CA THR A 44 -3.00 -6.37 2.67
C THR A 44 -3.42 -4.99 2.18
N PHE A 45 -4.65 -4.58 2.51
CA PHE A 45 -5.22 -3.33 2.04
C PHE A 45 -6.20 -2.72 3.05
N SER A 46 -6.28 -1.40 3.02
CA SER A 46 -7.26 -0.64 3.79
C SER A 46 -8.63 -0.78 3.13
N LYS A 47 -9.62 -1.23 3.91
CA LYS A 47 -11.03 -1.23 3.51
C LYS A 47 -11.53 0.20 3.28
N ASP A 48 -11.23 1.10 4.21
CA ASP A 48 -11.78 2.47 4.19
C ASP A 48 -11.26 3.28 3.01
N VAL A 49 -9.97 3.14 2.67
CA VAL A 49 -9.39 3.76 1.47
C VAL A 49 -9.99 3.15 0.21
N TYR A 50 -10.26 1.84 0.21
CA TYR A 50 -10.83 1.15 -0.94
C TYR A 50 -12.31 1.51 -1.18
N GLU A 51 -13.09 1.68 -0.11
CA GLU A 51 -14.50 2.04 -0.17
C GLU A 51 -14.73 3.56 -0.25
N MET A 52 -13.66 4.36 -0.15
CA MET A 52 -13.68 5.82 -0.26
C MET A 52 -14.17 6.27 -1.65
N SER A 53 -14.91 7.38 -1.70
CA SER A 53 -15.25 7.99 -2.99
C SER A 53 -13.97 8.40 -3.74
N GLN A 54 -14.02 8.37 -5.07
CA GLN A 54 -12.87 8.76 -5.88
C GLN A 54 -12.39 10.18 -5.58
N GLU A 55 -13.31 11.12 -5.36
CA GLU A 55 -13.01 12.51 -5.02
C GLU A 55 -12.26 12.62 -3.68
N SER A 56 -12.81 12.02 -2.62
CA SER A 56 -12.17 12.02 -1.30
C SER A 56 -10.83 11.29 -1.32
N TRP A 57 -10.72 10.21 -2.10
CA TRP A 57 -9.46 9.48 -2.29
C TRP A 57 -8.41 10.35 -2.99
N LEU A 58 -8.78 11.04 -4.08
CA LEU A 58 -7.87 11.93 -4.79
C LEU A 58 -7.36 13.04 -3.87
N GLU A 59 -8.26 13.66 -3.10
CA GLU A 59 -7.89 14.71 -2.15
C GLU A 59 -6.95 14.19 -1.04
N LEU A 60 -7.25 13.04 -0.44
CA LEU A 60 -6.40 12.39 0.55
C LEU A 60 -5.03 12.06 -0.04
N ASN A 61 -5.00 11.48 -1.24
CA ASN A 61 -3.78 11.07 -1.92
C ASN A 61 -2.87 12.27 -2.20
N VAL A 62 -3.41 13.34 -2.79
CA VAL A 62 -2.65 14.57 -3.06
C VAL A 62 -2.09 15.16 -1.77
N LYS A 63 -2.87 15.25 -0.69
CA LYS A 63 -2.41 15.79 0.58
C LYS A 63 -1.32 14.92 1.22
N ALA A 64 -1.49 13.60 1.24
CA ALA A 64 -0.50 12.68 1.80
C ALA A 64 0.85 12.78 1.08
N HIS A 65 0.84 12.84 -0.27
CA HIS A 65 2.04 13.00 -1.08
C HIS A 65 2.69 14.38 -0.88
N SER A 66 1.89 15.46 -0.97
CA SER A 66 2.37 16.84 -0.79
C SER A 66 3.02 17.05 0.58
N GLN A 67 2.42 16.50 1.65
CA GLN A 67 2.97 16.57 3.00
C GLN A 67 4.30 15.84 3.13
N GLY A 68 4.43 14.65 2.51
CA GLY A 68 5.67 13.88 2.52
C GLY A 68 6.79 14.56 1.73
N GLU A 69 6.45 15.14 0.57
CA GLU A 69 7.39 15.82 -0.31
C GLU A 69 7.92 17.12 0.31
N ALA A 70 7.04 17.92 0.93
CA ALA A 70 7.40 19.18 1.57
C ALA A 70 8.16 18.99 2.90
N ALA A 71 8.08 17.82 3.53
CA ALA A 71 8.76 17.56 4.80
C ALA A 71 10.29 17.46 4.62
N PRO A 72 11.10 18.15 5.45
CA PRO A 72 12.54 17.95 5.51
C PRO A 72 12.87 16.47 5.74
N LEU A 73 13.96 15.97 5.16
CA LEU A 73 14.34 14.55 5.25
C LEU A 73 14.38 14.02 6.68
N LYS A 74 14.87 14.83 7.64
CA LYS A 74 14.94 14.49 9.07
C LYS A 74 13.58 14.31 9.75
N ASP A 75 12.52 14.89 9.18
CA ASP A 75 11.17 14.91 9.75
C ASP A 75 10.23 13.93 9.04
N ARG A 76 10.73 13.20 8.03
CA ARG A 76 9.97 12.17 7.31
C ARG A 76 9.86 10.92 8.17
N LEU A 77 8.62 10.51 8.43
CA LEU A 77 8.30 9.30 9.22
C LEU A 77 8.41 8.01 8.40
N THR A 78 8.44 8.13 7.08
CA THR A 78 8.56 6.99 6.16
C THR A 78 9.66 7.28 5.15
N ASN A 79 10.31 6.22 4.69
CA ASN A 79 11.17 6.32 3.53
C ASN A 79 10.30 6.17 2.26
N GLN A 80 10.65 6.91 1.22
CA GLN A 80 10.20 6.60 -0.15
C GLN A 80 11.42 6.16 -0.97
N PRO A 81 11.97 4.94 -0.74
CA PRO A 81 12.82 4.29 -1.71
C PRO A 81 12.13 4.31 -3.07
N PRO A 82 12.89 4.21 -4.16
CA PRO A 82 12.32 4.14 -5.49
C PRO A 82 11.69 2.74 -5.71
N TYR A 83 10.71 2.36 -4.88
CA TYR A 83 10.08 1.04 -4.85
C TYR A 83 9.51 0.68 -6.22
N LEU A 84 8.94 1.65 -6.94
CA LEU A 84 8.50 1.45 -8.30
C LEU A 84 9.68 1.11 -9.22
N ALA A 85 10.77 1.88 -9.19
CA ALA A 85 11.94 1.59 -10.01
C ALA A 85 12.60 0.24 -9.63
N GLN A 86 12.64 -0.09 -8.34
CA GLN A 86 13.13 -1.38 -7.85
C GLN A 86 12.25 -2.54 -8.34
N ALA A 87 10.92 -2.41 -8.22
CA ALA A 87 9.98 -3.41 -8.72
C ALA A 87 10.05 -3.54 -10.26
N SER A 88 10.16 -2.42 -10.98
CA SER A 88 10.34 -2.43 -12.44
C SER A 88 11.64 -3.11 -12.85
N MET A 89 12.74 -2.83 -12.15
CA MET A 89 14.03 -3.48 -12.40
C MET A 89 13.95 -4.98 -12.14
N ILE A 90 13.40 -5.41 -11.00
CA ILE A 90 13.20 -6.83 -10.68
C ILE A 90 12.36 -7.51 -11.77
N ASN A 91 11.26 -6.88 -12.20
CA ASN A 91 10.40 -7.42 -13.24
C ASN A 91 11.12 -7.53 -14.59
N MET A 92 11.98 -6.57 -14.95
CA MET A 92 12.79 -6.63 -16.16
C MET A 92 13.79 -7.79 -16.10
N LEU A 93 14.51 -7.94 -14.99
CA LEU A 93 15.46 -9.04 -14.78
C LEU A 93 14.79 -10.42 -14.83
N ILE A 94 13.56 -10.54 -14.34
CA ILE A 94 12.76 -11.77 -14.44
C ILE A 94 12.38 -12.06 -15.90
N ARG A 95 11.89 -11.05 -16.63
CA ARG A 95 11.48 -11.20 -18.04
C ARG A 95 12.64 -11.58 -18.95
N ASP A 96 13.83 -11.06 -18.66
CA ASP A 96 15.05 -11.37 -19.39
C ASP A 96 15.74 -12.64 -18.87
N SER A 97 15.12 -13.36 -17.93
CA SER A 97 15.62 -14.61 -17.34
C SER A 97 16.99 -14.49 -16.66
N ILE A 98 17.35 -13.29 -16.19
CA ILE A 98 18.58 -13.03 -15.43
C ILE A 98 18.42 -13.50 -13.97
N ILE A 99 17.22 -13.35 -13.41
CA ILE A 99 16.86 -13.85 -12.07
C ILE A 99 15.54 -14.61 -12.11
N TYR A 100 15.32 -15.49 -11.12
CA TYR A 100 14.05 -16.23 -10.99
C TYR A 100 13.01 -15.43 -10.20
N GLY A 101 11.80 -15.28 -10.77
CA GLY A 101 10.64 -14.70 -10.10
C GLY A 101 9.91 -15.76 -9.29
N GLY A 102 9.95 -15.67 -7.96
CA GLY A 102 9.25 -16.60 -7.08
C GLY A 102 7.72 -16.49 -7.20
N GLY A 103 7.14 -17.26 -8.12
CA GLY A 103 5.70 -17.36 -8.33
C GLY A 103 5.29 -18.59 -9.14
N GLY A 104 5.24 -19.77 -8.50
CA GLY A 104 4.33 -20.85 -8.91
C GLY A 104 4.81 -21.92 -9.89
N GLY A 105 6.10 -22.05 -10.18
CA GLY A 105 6.64 -23.19 -10.96
C GLY A 105 7.18 -24.30 -10.06
N LYS A 106 6.60 -25.51 -10.13
CA LYS A 106 7.13 -26.73 -9.49
C LYS A 106 8.58 -26.96 -9.92
N CYS A 107 9.46 -27.25 -8.96
CA CYS A 107 10.78 -27.81 -9.27
C CYS A 107 10.62 -29.16 -10.01
N PRO A 108 11.53 -29.49 -10.95
CA PRO A 108 11.68 -30.87 -11.40
C PRO A 108 12.11 -31.79 -10.24
#